data_AF-A0A1F5Y0E4-F1
#
_entry.id   AF-A0A1F5Y0E4-F1
#
_cell.length_a   1.000
_cell.length_b   1.000
_cell.length_c   1.000
_cell.angle_alpha   90.00
_cell.angle_beta   90.00
_cell.angle_gamma   90.00
#
_symmetry.space_group_name_H-M   'P 1'
#
loop_
_entity.id
_entity.type
_entity.pdbx_description
1 polymer ?
#
loop_
_entity_poly.entity_id
_entity_poly.type
_entity_poly.pdbx_seq_one_letter_code
_entity_poly.pdbx_strand_id
1 'polypeptide(L)'
;MLLIFSYIRLPFSTSNIGVLFFHLYTLITVYKFSHKRFPWGTVYDSETKAPLDPAYVELFNESGNKIGESFTDIDGRYGFVVEPGKYSLNATKSHHTFPSIKLRGRNSDILYRDLTFGEPIEVGREGSINKNIPLDPIGFDWNQLEIQRRGLTRFYRFGDPVFLVFFTALFYVGFLITLWQFVSDVTILKSVLLLIYIVIFIARLLNPRQRLYGNIMDSSGKAIPFAILRLYSVENGIELAHKTADIYGRYFLLTAEDKSYRITIEKRTGNETYTGIHEETLGAKHGIINKNITVS
;
A
#
# COMPACT_ATOMS: atom_id res chain seq x y z
N MET A 1 -30.82 -20.13 -38.20
CA MET A 1 -30.63 -18.81 -37.53
C MET A 1 -29.36 -18.77 -36.67
N LEU A 2 -28.25 -19.38 -37.12
CA LEU A 2 -26.95 -19.42 -36.41
C LEU A 2 -25.78 -18.91 -37.28
N LEU A 3 -26.04 -18.57 -38.55
CA LEU A 3 -24.98 -18.23 -39.52
C LEU A 3 -24.73 -16.73 -39.69
N ILE A 4 -25.63 -15.85 -39.21
CA ILE A 4 -25.47 -14.40 -39.37
C ILE A 4 -24.40 -13.86 -38.40
N PHE A 5 -24.20 -14.49 -37.24
CA PHE A 5 -23.13 -14.11 -36.30
C PHE A 5 -21.73 -14.58 -36.74
N SER A 6 -21.64 -15.58 -37.64
CA SER A 6 -20.36 -16.06 -38.17
C SER A 6 -19.67 -15.05 -39.09
N TYR A 7 -20.40 -14.09 -39.66
CA TYR A 7 -19.89 -13.16 -40.67
C TYR A 7 -19.52 -11.78 -40.14
N ILE A 8 -19.84 -11.46 -38.89
CA ILE A 8 -19.26 -10.29 -38.25
C ILE A 8 -17.85 -10.68 -37.79
N ARG A 9 -16.92 -10.78 -38.76
CA ARG A 9 -15.48 -10.74 -38.48
C ARG A 9 -15.17 -9.33 -37.96
N LEU A 10 -15.52 -9.07 -36.71
CA LEU A 10 -14.99 -7.93 -35.98
C LEU A 10 -13.45 -8.00 -36.11
N PRO A 11 -12.76 -6.86 -36.25
CA PRO A 11 -11.29 -6.80 -36.32
C PRO A 11 -10.59 -7.37 -35.06
N PHE A 12 -11.36 -7.85 -34.08
CA PHE A 12 -10.95 -8.41 -32.80
C PHE A 12 -11.05 -9.95 -32.74
N SER A 13 -11.07 -10.64 -33.89
CA SER A 13 -11.02 -12.11 -33.90
C SER A 13 -9.72 -12.60 -33.26
N THR A 14 -9.82 -13.51 -32.28
CA THR A 14 -8.67 -14.11 -31.57
C THR A 14 -7.77 -14.95 -32.48
N SER A 15 -8.17 -15.20 -33.72
CA SER A 15 -7.35 -15.82 -34.74
C SER A 15 -6.16 -14.95 -35.17
N ASN A 16 -6.20 -13.65 -34.90
CA ASN A 16 -5.07 -12.75 -35.12
C ASN A 16 -4.15 -12.76 -33.90
N ILE A 17 -2.90 -13.19 -34.10
CA ILE A 17 -1.90 -13.29 -33.04
C ILE A 17 -1.63 -11.94 -32.35
N GLY A 18 -1.74 -10.82 -33.07
CA GLY A 18 -1.58 -9.48 -32.51
C GLY A 18 -2.68 -9.13 -31.50
N VAL A 19 -3.92 -9.57 -31.75
CA VAL A 19 -5.05 -9.37 -30.84
C VAL A 19 -4.84 -10.18 -29.57
N LEU A 20 -4.34 -11.42 -29.68
CA LEU A 20 -3.99 -12.24 -28.52
C LEU A 20 -2.91 -11.60 -27.64
N PHE A 21 -1.84 -11.09 -28.25
CA PHE A 21 -0.78 -10.37 -27.50
C PHE A 21 -1.33 -9.13 -26.80
N PHE A 22 -2.23 -8.40 -27.45
CA PHE A 22 -2.89 -7.25 -26.85
C PHE A 22 -3.73 -7.66 -25.63
N HIS A 23 -4.55 -8.71 -25.73
CA HIS A 23 -5.27 -9.26 -24.57
C HIS A 23 -4.32 -9.62 -23.44
N LEU A 24 -3.26 -10.40 -23.71
CA LEU A 24 -2.28 -10.78 -22.69
C LEU A 24 -1.60 -9.56 -22.05
N TYR A 25 -1.24 -8.55 -22.84
CA TYR A 25 -0.65 -7.31 -22.33
C TYR A 25 -1.60 -6.56 -21.40
N THR A 26 -2.89 -6.46 -21.74
CA THR A 26 -3.90 -5.83 -20.87
C THR A 26 -4.10 -6.60 -19.57
N LEU A 27 -4.12 -7.93 -19.64
CA LEU A 27 -4.29 -8.82 -18.49
C LEU A 27 -3.12 -8.67 -17.50
N ILE A 28 -1.87 -8.70 -17.99
CA ILE A 28 -0.66 -8.53 -17.17
C ILE A 28 -0.63 -7.13 -16.55
N THR A 29 -0.98 -6.11 -17.32
CA THR A 29 -0.98 -4.72 -16.88
C THR A 29 -2.00 -4.50 -15.76
N VAL A 30 -3.26 -4.90 -15.97
CA VAL A 30 -4.31 -4.76 -14.95
C VAL A 30 -3.98 -5.56 -13.69
N TYR A 31 -3.42 -6.76 -13.81
CA TYR A 31 -2.98 -7.52 -12.64
C TYR A 31 -1.86 -6.82 -11.85
N LYS A 32 -0.84 -6.30 -12.53
CA LYS A 32 0.31 -5.63 -11.90
C LYS A 32 -0.07 -4.33 -11.19
N PHE A 33 -1.01 -3.58 -11.75
CA PHE A 33 -1.46 -2.28 -11.24
C PHE A 33 -2.77 -2.34 -10.45
N SER A 34 -3.41 -3.51 -10.34
CA SER A 34 -4.59 -3.70 -9.50
C SER A 34 -4.29 -3.28 -8.07
N HIS A 35 -5.08 -2.33 -7.54
CA HIS A 35 -5.03 -1.69 -6.21
C HIS A 35 -4.24 -2.46 -5.13
N LYS A 36 -2.91 -2.48 -5.20
CA LYS A 36 -2.11 -3.29 -4.27
C LYS A 36 -2.33 -2.74 -2.87
N ARG A 37 -2.70 -3.62 -1.94
CA ARG A 37 -2.79 -3.26 -0.54
C ARG A 37 -1.39 -3.29 0.04
N PHE A 38 -0.80 -2.11 0.12
CA PHE A 38 0.46 -1.93 0.82
C PHE A 38 0.25 -2.13 2.32
N PRO A 39 1.29 -2.56 3.05
CA PRO A 39 1.20 -2.75 4.47
C PRO A 39 1.08 -1.41 5.21
N TRP A 40 1.54 -0.30 4.62
CA TRP A 40 1.45 1.08 5.14
C TRP A 40 0.25 1.85 4.60
N GLY A 41 -0.09 2.95 5.29
CA GLY A 41 -1.01 3.96 4.80
C GLY A 41 -0.28 5.05 4.01
N THR A 42 -0.99 5.75 3.14
CA THR A 42 -0.43 6.84 2.34
C THR A 42 -1.26 8.11 2.48
N VAL A 43 -0.60 9.24 2.73
CA VAL A 43 -1.17 10.59 2.61
C VAL A 43 -0.92 11.09 1.19
N TYR A 44 -1.97 11.54 0.52
CA TYR A 44 -1.88 11.89 -0.90
C TYR A 44 -2.85 13.02 -1.28
N ASP A 45 -2.57 13.64 -2.42
CA ASP A 45 -3.41 14.69 -3.02
C ASP A 45 -4.64 14.07 -3.69
N SER A 46 -5.82 14.50 -3.25
CA SER A 46 -7.12 14.03 -3.74
C SER A 46 -7.39 14.32 -5.23
N GLU A 47 -6.69 15.26 -5.87
CA GLU A 47 -6.82 15.54 -7.30
C GLU A 47 -5.77 14.77 -8.09
N THR A 48 -4.50 15.07 -7.83
CA THR A 48 -3.38 14.53 -8.62
C THR A 48 -3.09 13.07 -8.30
N LYS A 49 -3.60 12.55 -7.18
CA LYS A 49 -3.30 11.22 -6.61
C LYS A 49 -1.83 11.04 -6.23
N ALA A 50 -1.04 12.11 -6.22
CA ALA A 50 0.36 12.05 -5.87
C ALA A 50 0.54 11.96 -4.34
N PRO A 51 1.50 11.16 -3.85
CA PRO A 51 1.81 11.10 -2.43
C PRO A 51 2.36 12.43 -1.92
N LEU A 52 2.09 12.78 -0.66
CA LEU A 52 2.48 14.06 -0.07
C LEU A 52 3.61 13.91 0.97
N ASP A 53 4.65 14.74 0.83
CA ASP A 53 5.84 14.74 1.70
C ASP A 53 6.30 16.17 2.06
N PRO A 54 6.69 16.45 3.31
CA PRO A 54 6.26 15.75 4.52
C PRO A 54 4.85 16.21 4.88
N ALA A 55 3.96 15.27 5.17
CA ALA A 55 2.67 15.49 5.81
C ALA A 55 2.75 15.04 7.27
N TYR A 56 2.15 15.82 8.17
CA TYR A 56 2.11 15.52 9.60
C TYR A 56 0.83 14.76 9.92
N VAL A 57 0.97 13.50 10.37
CA VAL A 57 -0.15 12.62 10.71
C VAL A 57 -0.20 12.42 12.21
N GLU A 58 -1.35 12.72 12.81
CA GLU A 58 -1.60 12.57 14.23
C GLU A 58 -2.63 11.47 14.47
N LEU A 59 -2.45 10.75 15.57
CA LEU A 59 -3.33 9.69 16.03
C LEU A 59 -3.93 10.05 17.39
N PHE A 60 -5.26 10.05 17.46
CA PHE A 60 -6.01 10.32 18.67
C PHE A 60 -6.75 9.08 19.15
N ASN A 61 -6.83 8.88 20.47
CA ASN A 61 -7.67 7.85 21.07
C ASN A 61 -9.15 8.27 21.12
N GLU A 62 -10.03 7.38 21.56
CA GLU A 62 -11.46 7.65 21.72
C GLU A 62 -11.76 8.84 22.65
N SER A 63 -10.87 9.12 23.60
CA SER A 63 -10.98 10.26 24.52
C SER A 63 -10.51 11.60 23.92
N GLY A 64 -10.01 11.60 22.67
CA GLY A 64 -9.48 12.80 22.00
C GLY A 64 -8.05 13.17 22.39
N ASN A 65 -7.33 12.30 23.12
CA ASN A 65 -5.93 12.52 23.48
C ASN A 65 -5.02 12.07 22.33
N LYS A 66 -4.03 12.89 21.98
CA LYS A 66 -2.99 12.51 21.02
C LYS A 66 -2.10 11.44 21.63
N ILE A 67 -2.04 10.27 20.99
CA ILE A 67 -1.24 9.12 21.44
C ILE A 67 -0.09 8.77 20.50
N GLY A 68 -0.06 9.37 19.30
CA GLY A 68 0.97 9.12 18.32
C GLY A 68 1.02 10.19 17.25
N GLU A 69 2.19 10.32 16.63
CA GLU A 69 2.43 11.20 15.51
C GLU A 69 3.46 10.58 14.57
N SER A 70 3.39 10.94 13.29
CA SER A 70 4.33 10.53 12.26
C SER A 70 4.41 11.59 11.17
N PHE A 71 5.60 11.81 10.63
CA PHE A 71 5.75 12.47 9.35
C PHE A 71 5.75 11.43 8.24
N THR A 72 5.20 11.77 7.08
CA THR A 72 5.33 10.94 5.88
C THR A 72 6.71 11.11 5.25
N ASP A 73 7.10 10.13 4.44
CA ASP A 73 8.27 10.21 3.55
C ASP A 73 7.88 10.67 2.14
N ILE A 74 8.84 10.67 1.21
CA ILE A 74 8.67 11.08 -0.19
C ILE A 74 7.57 10.33 -0.95
N ASP A 75 7.24 9.10 -0.51
CA ASP A 75 6.18 8.28 -1.06
C ASP A 75 4.86 8.42 -0.26
N GLY A 76 4.79 9.41 0.63
CA GLY A 76 3.63 9.76 1.45
C GLY A 76 3.31 8.73 2.51
N ARG A 77 4.23 7.82 2.85
CA ARG A 77 3.95 6.61 3.62
C ARG A 77 3.93 6.89 5.12
N TYR A 78 3.04 6.22 5.84
CA TYR A 78 2.98 6.24 7.30
C TYR A 78 2.39 4.94 7.85
N GLY A 79 2.47 4.74 9.16
CA GLY A 79 1.77 3.65 9.82
C GLY A 79 1.87 3.74 11.33
N PHE A 80 0.82 3.28 12.02
CA PHE A 80 0.80 3.17 13.47
C PHE A 80 0.55 1.74 13.91
N VAL A 81 1.27 1.33 14.95
CA VAL A 81 1.06 0.07 15.66
C VAL A 81 0.53 0.42 17.03
N VAL A 82 -0.70 -0.04 17.33
CA VAL A 82 -1.44 0.35 18.53
C VAL A 82 -2.21 -0.82 19.12
N GLU A 83 -2.56 -0.70 20.39
CA GLU A 83 -3.40 -1.66 21.09
C GLU A 83 -4.83 -1.66 20.54
N PRO A 84 -5.58 -2.77 20.67
CA PRO A 84 -6.97 -2.82 20.24
C PRO A 84 -7.80 -1.70 20.89
N GLY A 85 -8.59 -1.00 20.09
CA GLY A 85 -9.34 0.17 20.55
C GLY A 85 -9.91 1.00 19.40
N LYS A 86 -10.50 2.15 19.73
CA LYS A 86 -11.01 3.13 18.76
C LYS A 86 -10.07 4.32 18.66
N TYR A 87 -9.75 4.69 17.43
CA TYR A 87 -8.81 5.77 17.15
C TYR A 87 -9.29 6.64 16.00
N SER A 88 -8.87 7.90 15.97
CA SER A 88 -9.09 8.79 14.83
C SER A 88 -7.76 9.35 14.33
N LEU A 89 -7.72 9.69 13.05
CA LEU A 89 -6.54 10.22 12.37
C LEU A 89 -6.80 11.67 11.98
N ASN A 90 -5.79 12.52 12.15
CA ASN A 90 -5.73 13.86 11.58
C ASN A 90 -4.49 13.98 10.71
N ALA A 91 -4.56 14.73 9.63
CA ALA A 91 -3.40 14.98 8.78
C ALA A 91 -3.32 16.45 8.38
N THR A 92 -2.12 17.00 8.48
CA THR A 92 -1.84 18.41 8.17
C THR A 92 -0.70 18.50 7.16
N LYS A 93 -0.90 19.32 6.12
CA LYS A 93 0.09 19.62 5.08
C LYS A 93 -0.09 21.04 4.57
N SER A 94 1.01 21.71 4.22
CA SER A 94 0.99 23.02 3.57
C SER A 94 0.14 23.00 2.28
N HIS A 95 -0.62 24.06 2.05
CA HIS A 95 -1.48 24.23 0.87
C HIS A 95 -2.56 23.14 0.67
N HIS A 96 -2.89 22.37 1.70
CA HIS A 96 -3.87 21.30 1.65
C HIS A 96 -4.80 21.34 2.85
N THR A 97 -6.04 20.88 2.67
CA THR A 97 -7.04 20.72 3.74
C THR A 97 -7.40 19.26 3.99
N PHE A 98 -7.61 18.95 5.26
CA PHE A 98 -8.23 17.73 5.75
C PHE A 98 -9.53 18.08 6.51
N PRO A 99 -10.60 17.26 6.43
CA PRO A 99 -10.76 16.12 5.53
C PRO A 99 -11.00 16.54 4.08
N SER A 100 -10.75 15.62 3.14
CA SER A 100 -11.12 15.81 1.74
C SER A 100 -12.64 15.88 1.58
N ILE A 101 -13.13 16.99 1.02
CA ILE A 101 -14.54 17.19 0.65
C ILE A 101 -14.82 16.45 -0.66
N LYS A 102 -13.85 16.45 -1.60
CA LYS A 102 -13.99 15.86 -2.94
C LYS A 102 -14.25 14.35 -2.91
N LEU A 103 -13.64 13.65 -1.96
CA LEU A 103 -13.74 12.20 -1.84
C LEU A 103 -14.65 11.74 -0.68
N ARG A 104 -15.31 12.66 0.02
CA ARG A 104 -16.13 12.36 1.20
C ARG A 104 -17.17 11.27 0.89
N GLY A 105 -17.29 10.30 1.80
CA GLY A 105 -18.22 9.17 1.67
C GLY A 105 -17.75 8.04 0.74
N ARG A 106 -16.59 8.17 0.10
CA ARG A 106 -15.98 7.08 -0.66
C ARG A 106 -15.04 6.26 0.21
N ASN A 107 -15.12 4.94 0.14
CA ASN A 107 -14.16 4.04 0.79
C ASN A 107 -12.89 3.81 -0.06
N SER A 108 -12.93 4.13 -1.35
CA SER A 108 -11.82 3.93 -2.27
C SER A 108 -11.86 4.92 -3.43
N ASP A 109 -10.72 5.07 -4.06
CA ASP A 109 -10.48 5.86 -5.26
C ASP A 109 -9.74 5.01 -6.31
N ILE A 110 -9.31 5.64 -7.40
CA ILE A 110 -8.65 4.99 -8.54
C ILE A 110 -7.39 4.24 -8.11
N LEU A 111 -6.57 4.81 -7.22
CA LEU A 111 -5.32 4.19 -6.75
C LEU A 111 -5.41 3.62 -5.33
N TYR A 112 -6.10 4.33 -4.44
CA TYR A 112 -6.07 4.06 -3.00
C TYR A 112 -7.40 3.46 -2.51
N ARG A 113 -7.32 2.49 -1.58
CA ARG A 113 -8.48 1.88 -0.91
C ARG A 113 -8.45 2.21 0.58
N ASP A 114 -9.52 1.87 1.30
CA ASP A 114 -9.56 2.01 2.76
C ASP A 114 -9.29 3.49 3.16
N LEU A 115 -9.99 4.41 2.51
CA LEU A 115 -9.86 5.87 2.75
C LEU A 115 -10.37 6.23 4.15
N THR A 116 -9.81 7.28 4.74
CA THR A 116 -10.28 7.86 5.99
C THR A 116 -10.41 9.37 5.89
N PHE A 117 -11.41 9.91 6.58
CA PHE A 117 -11.73 11.34 6.67
C PHE A 117 -11.74 11.82 8.13
N GLY A 118 -11.09 11.07 9.03
CA GLY A 118 -10.99 11.39 10.46
C GLY A 118 -12.06 10.73 11.33
N GLU A 119 -12.87 9.86 10.73
CA GLU A 119 -13.86 9.05 11.43
C GLU A 119 -13.18 8.07 12.40
N PRO A 120 -13.84 7.70 13.52
CA PRO A 120 -13.33 6.68 14.42
C PRO A 120 -13.12 5.33 13.71
N ILE A 121 -11.93 4.77 13.84
CA ILE A 121 -11.49 3.50 13.28
C ILE A 121 -11.40 2.50 14.43
N GLU A 122 -12.14 1.39 14.31
CA GLU A 122 -11.99 0.26 15.22
C GLU A 122 -10.79 -0.59 14.84
N VAL A 123 -9.86 -0.73 15.78
CA VAL A 123 -8.65 -1.54 15.65
C VAL A 123 -8.82 -2.80 16.48
N GLY A 124 -8.80 -3.95 15.81
CA GLY A 124 -8.86 -5.26 16.45
C GLY A 124 -7.49 -5.76 16.91
N ARG A 125 -7.37 -7.08 17.09
CA ARG A 125 -6.13 -7.74 17.55
C ARG A 125 -4.93 -7.57 16.61
N GLU A 126 -5.16 -7.23 15.34
CA GLU A 126 -4.08 -6.90 14.40
C GLU A 126 -3.35 -5.63 14.83
N GLY A 127 -4.00 -4.66 15.48
CA GLY A 127 -3.34 -3.50 16.08
C GLY A 127 -2.52 -2.63 15.12
N SER A 128 -2.94 -2.51 13.87
CA SER A 128 -2.27 -1.67 12.88
C SER A 128 -3.23 -0.69 12.23
N ILE A 129 -2.80 0.56 12.08
CA ILE A 129 -3.54 1.59 11.36
C ILE A 129 -2.72 2.00 10.14
N ASN A 130 -3.26 1.69 8.96
CA ASN A 130 -2.65 1.90 7.65
C ASN A 130 -3.69 2.40 6.62
N LYS A 131 -4.57 3.31 7.06
CA LYS A 131 -5.58 3.92 6.18
C LYS A 131 -4.93 4.87 5.17
N ASN A 132 -5.62 5.16 4.08
CA ASN A 132 -5.15 6.17 3.12
C ASN A 132 -5.87 7.49 3.39
N ILE A 133 -5.11 8.58 3.43
CA ILE A 133 -5.58 9.91 3.81
C ILE A 133 -5.53 10.84 2.58
N PRO A 134 -6.67 11.09 1.91
CA PRO A 134 -6.73 12.10 0.86
C PRO A 134 -6.79 13.51 1.46
N LEU A 135 -5.99 14.42 0.90
CA LEU A 135 -6.03 15.85 1.19
C LEU A 135 -6.49 16.66 -0.02
N ASP A 136 -7.29 17.70 0.19
CA ASP A 136 -7.74 18.59 -0.89
C ASP A 136 -6.74 19.74 -1.07
N PRO A 137 -6.20 19.99 -2.28
CA PRO A 137 -5.34 21.14 -2.52
C PRO A 137 -6.13 22.45 -2.43
N ILE A 138 -5.60 23.42 -1.71
CA ILE A 138 -6.13 24.79 -1.55
C ILE A 138 -5.38 25.75 -2.49
N GLY A 139 -4.11 25.46 -2.75
CA GLY A 139 -3.23 26.32 -3.52
C GLY A 139 -2.13 25.54 -4.22
N PHE A 140 -1.39 26.26 -5.04
CA PHE A 140 -0.30 25.70 -5.83
C PHE A 140 0.95 25.48 -4.96
N ASP A 141 1.47 24.25 -4.96
CA ASP A 141 2.72 23.88 -4.27
C ASP A 141 3.81 23.56 -5.30
N TRP A 142 4.76 24.49 -5.48
CA TRP A 142 5.89 24.34 -6.40
C TRP A 142 6.79 23.15 -6.04
N ASN A 143 6.99 22.89 -4.74
CA ASN A 143 7.85 21.81 -4.28
C ASN A 143 7.26 20.44 -4.67
N GLN A 144 5.96 20.28 -4.44
CA GLN A 144 5.26 19.05 -4.77
C GLN A 144 5.27 18.74 -6.28
N LEU A 145 5.15 19.77 -7.12
CA LEU A 145 5.23 19.59 -8.57
C LEU A 145 6.63 19.25 -9.05
N GLU A 146 7.68 19.80 -8.42
CA GLU A 146 9.05 19.47 -8.77
C GLU A 146 9.40 18.01 -8.42
N ILE A 147 8.93 17.51 -7.27
CA ILE A 147 9.05 16.09 -6.87
C ILE A 147 8.43 15.19 -7.95
N GLN A 148 7.23 15.55 -8.44
CA GLN A 148 6.53 14.80 -9.48
C GLN A 148 7.26 14.85 -10.83
N ARG A 149 7.74 16.02 -11.25
CA ARG A 149 8.46 16.20 -12.52
C ARG A 149 9.76 15.42 -12.56
N ARG A 150 10.50 15.40 -11.45
CA ARG A 150 11.75 14.65 -11.32
C ARG A 150 11.52 13.15 -11.13
N GLY A 151 10.29 12.71 -10.89
CA GLY A 151 9.95 11.30 -10.70
C GLY A 151 10.65 10.70 -9.49
N LEU A 152 10.78 11.46 -8.40
CA LEU A 152 11.50 11.02 -7.19
C LEU A 152 10.69 10.00 -6.38
N THR A 153 9.38 9.91 -6.61
CA THR A 153 8.50 8.90 -6.00
C THR A 153 8.76 7.52 -6.59
N ARG A 154 8.78 6.52 -5.73
CA ARG A 154 9.17 5.16 -6.09
C ARG A 154 8.01 4.31 -6.56
N PHE A 155 6.84 4.51 -5.93
CA PHE A 155 5.66 3.68 -6.16
C PHE A 155 4.63 4.34 -7.08
N TYR A 156 4.69 5.66 -7.22
CA TYR A 156 3.76 6.47 -8.00
C TYR A 156 4.45 7.15 -9.18
N ARG A 157 3.77 7.22 -10.33
CA ARG A 157 4.13 8.08 -11.46
C ARG A 157 2.91 8.92 -11.86
N PHE A 158 3.16 10.16 -12.30
CA PHE A 158 2.14 11.16 -12.62
C PHE A 158 1.03 10.69 -13.60
N GLY A 159 1.33 9.73 -14.49
CA GLY A 159 0.36 9.17 -15.44
C GLY A 159 -0.38 7.91 -14.96
N ASP A 160 -0.02 7.36 -13.81
CA ASP A 160 -0.54 6.07 -13.34
C ASP A 160 -2.07 6.03 -13.20
N PRO A 161 -2.76 7.06 -12.67
CA PRO A 161 -4.23 7.03 -12.55
C PRO A 161 -4.93 6.92 -13.91
N VAL A 162 -4.51 7.74 -14.88
CA VAL A 162 -5.12 7.76 -16.23
C VAL A 162 -4.87 6.44 -16.94
N PHE A 163 -3.64 5.95 -16.87
CA PHE A 163 -3.25 4.66 -17.43
C PHE A 163 -4.08 3.53 -16.81
N LEU A 164 -4.24 3.52 -15.49
CA LEU A 164 -5.01 2.49 -14.79
C LEU A 164 -6.48 2.47 -15.20
N VAL A 165 -7.13 3.64 -15.33
CA VAL A 165 -8.52 3.74 -15.77
C VAL A 165 -8.67 3.18 -17.18
N PHE A 166 -7.79 3.57 -18.11
CA PHE A 166 -7.80 3.09 -19.49
C PHE A 166 -7.65 1.57 -19.58
N PHE A 167 -6.64 0.99 -18.91
CA PHE A 167 -6.43 -0.47 -18.94
C PHE A 167 -7.53 -1.23 -18.22
N THR A 168 -8.11 -0.66 -17.17
CA THR A 168 -9.26 -1.27 -16.47
C THR A 168 -10.48 -1.33 -17.38
N ALA A 169 -10.81 -0.25 -18.10
CA ALA A 169 -11.90 -0.24 -19.07
C ALA A 169 -11.66 -1.28 -20.18
N LEU A 170 -10.44 -1.31 -20.71
CA LEU A 170 -10.03 -2.24 -21.75
C LEU A 170 -10.12 -3.71 -21.30
N PHE A 171 -9.79 -4.00 -20.04
CA PHE A 171 -9.96 -5.33 -19.46
C PHE A 171 -11.43 -5.75 -19.45
N TYR A 172 -12.36 -4.90 -19.00
CA TYR A 172 -13.78 -5.24 -18.96
C TYR A 172 -14.39 -5.37 -20.35
N VAL A 173 -14.06 -4.46 -21.28
CA VAL A 173 -14.48 -4.57 -22.68
C VAL A 173 -13.94 -5.86 -23.30
N GLY A 174 -12.65 -6.14 -23.11
CA GLY A 174 -12.02 -7.38 -23.58
C GLY A 174 -12.69 -8.63 -23.00
N PHE A 175 -12.99 -8.63 -21.70
CA PHE A 175 -13.70 -9.73 -21.04
C PHE A 175 -15.08 -9.99 -21.66
N LEU A 176 -15.88 -8.94 -21.88
CA LEU A 176 -17.20 -9.06 -22.50
C LEU A 176 -17.12 -9.56 -23.95
N ILE A 177 -16.15 -9.08 -24.72
CA ILE A 177 -15.90 -9.54 -26.09
C ILE A 177 -15.50 -11.02 -26.09
N THR A 178 -14.55 -11.43 -25.24
CA THR A 178 -14.13 -12.84 -25.14
C THR A 178 -15.28 -13.74 -24.69
N LEU A 179 -16.11 -13.29 -23.76
CA LEU A 179 -17.31 -14.01 -23.31
C LEU A 179 -18.30 -14.21 -24.46
N TRP A 180 -18.59 -13.15 -25.23
CA TRP A 180 -19.48 -13.23 -26.39
C TRP A 180 -18.92 -14.16 -27.48
N GLN A 181 -17.61 -14.09 -27.75
CA GLN A 181 -16.92 -14.97 -28.71
C GLN A 181 -16.99 -16.44 -28.30
N PHE A 182 -16.86 -16.72 -26.99
CA PHE A 182 -16.98 -18.07 -26.45
C PHE A 182 -18.40 -18.63 -26.60
N VAL A 183 -19.44 -17.82 -26.35
CA VAL A 183 -20.85 -18.22 -26.54
C VAL A 183 -21.18 -18.43 -28.02
N SER A 184 -20.56 -17.66 -28.92
CA SER A 184 -20.82 -17.74 -30.36
C SER A 184 -20.19 -18.96 -31.02
N ASP A 185 -18.95 -19.28 -30.64
CA ASP A 185 -18.22 -20.43 -31.16
C ASP A 185 -17.17 -20.90 -30.13
N VAL A 186 -17.32 -22.16 -29.69
CA VAL A 186 -16.49 -22.74 -28.64
C VAL A 186 -15.21 -23.30 -29.25
N THR A 187 -14.07 -22.72 -28.87
CA THR A 187 -12.74 -23.17 -29.28
C THR A 187 -11.83 -23.24 -28.07
N ILE A 188 -10.89 -24.20 -28.04
CA ILE A 188 -9.91 -24.37 -26.94
C ILE A 188 -9.25 -23.03 -26.55
N LEU A 189 -8.79 -22.25 -27.53
CA LEU A 189 -8.14 -20.96 -27.28
C LEU A 189 -9.06 -19.96 -26.57
N LYS A 190 -10.33 -19.83 -27.00
CA LYS A 190 -11.31 -18.92 -26.39
C LYS A 190 -11.67 -19.37 -24.97
N SER A 191 -11.80 -20.68 -24.75
CA SER A 191 -12.01 -21.28 -23.43
C SER A 191 -10.88 -20.94 -22.46
N VAL A 192 -9.63 -21.12 -22.91
CA VAL A 192 -8.44 -20.81 -22.10
C VAL A 192 -8.33 -19.32 -21.82
N LEU A 193 -8.55 -18.46 -22.82
CA LEU A 193 -8.51 -17.01 -22.64
C LEU A 193 -9.58 -16.53 -21.65
N LEU A 194 -10.81 -17.03 -21.78
CA LEU A 194 -11.90 -16.73 -20.84
C LEU A 194 -11.56 -17.17 -19.42
N LEU A 195 -10.96 -18.37 -19.27
CA LEU A 195 -10.50 -18.85 -17.97
C LEU A 195 -9.46 -17.91 -17.35
N ILE A 196 -8.49 -17.43 -18.11
CA ILE A 196 -7.48 -16.46 -17.62
C ILE A 196 -8.15 -15.16 -17.16
N TYR A 197 -9.10 -14.63 -17.94
CA TYR A 197 -9.87 -13.45 -17.54
C TYR A 197 -10.62 -13.67 -16.22
N ILE A 198 -11.28 -14.83 -16.05
CA ILE A 198 -12.00 -15.19 -14.84
C ILE A 198 -11.04 -15.29 -13.64
N VAL A 199 -9.90 -15.96 -13.80
CA VAL A 199 -8.89 -16.09 -12.75
C VAL A 199 -8.38 -14.71 -12.31
N ILE A 200 -8.07 -13.82 -13.26
CA ILE A 200 -7.62 -12.46 -12.94
C ILE A 200 -8.75 -11.65 -12.31
N PHE A 201 -9.99 -11.78 -12.79
CA PHE A 201 -11.15 -11.12 -12.19
C PHE A 201 -11.34 -11.55 -10.73
N ILE A 202 -11.29 -12.85 -10.43
CA ILE A 202 -11.35 -13.38 -9.07
C ILE A 202 -10.17 -12.89 -8.23
N ALA A 203 -8.95 -12.91 -8.76
CA ALA A 203 -7.76 -12.43 -8.06
C ALA A 203 -7.87 -10.95 -7.67
N ARG A 204 -8.52 -10.11 -8.49
CA ARG A 204 -8.79 -8.69 -8.16
C ARG A 204 -9.78 -8.53 -7.00
N LEU A 205 -10.70 -9.47 -6.82
CA LEU A 205 -11.63 -9.51 -5.69
C LEU A 205 -10.92 -9.97 -4.40
N LEU A 206 -10.05 -10.98 -4.51
CA LEU A 206 -9.42 -11.66 -3.37
C LEU A 206 -8.17 -10.97 -2.79
N ASN A 207 -7.96 -9.68 -3.05
CA ASN A 207 -6.72 -8.97 -2.73
C ASN A 207 -6.43 -8.90 -1.20
N PRO A 208 -5.55 -9.77 -0.66
CA PRO A 208 -5.39 -9.94 0.77
C PRO A 208 -4.61 -8.77 1.37
N ARG A 209 -4.92 -8.41 2.62
CA ARG A 209 -4.19 -7.36 3.36
C ARG A 209 -2.78 -7.86 3.71
N GLN A 210 -1.79 -7.00 3.50
CA GLN A 210 -0.44 -7.22 3.99
C GLN A 210 -0.31 -6.69 5.42
N ARG A 211 0.51 -7.35 6.24
CA ARG A 211 0.73 -6.94 7.64
C ARG A 211 1.67 -5.75 7.71
N LEU A 212 1.25 -4.71 8.44
CA LEU A 212 2.05 -3.51 8.69
C LEU A 212 3.31 -3.83 9.49
N TYR A 213 3.18 -4.59 10.57
CA TYR A 213 4.19 -4.71 11.63
C TYR A 213 4.94 -6.04 11.61
N GLY A 214 6.12 -6.03 12.23
CA GLY A 214 6.87 -7.23 12.63
C GLY A 214 6.81 -7.44 14.14
N ASN A 215 7.15 -8.64 14.60
CA ASN A 215 7.18 -8.98 16.03
C ASN A 215 8.60 -9.22 16.53
N ILE A 216 8.90 -8.79 17.75
CA ILE A 216 10.10 -9.14 18.50
C ILE A 216 9.72 -10.19 19.53
N MET A 217 10.30 -11.38 19.42
CA MET A 217 10.00 -12.54 20.25
C MET A 217 11.28 -13.11 20.84
N ASP A 218 11.17 -13.74 22.00
CA ASP A 218 12.21 -14.57 22.60
C ASP A 218 12.28 -15.93 21.87
N SER A 219 13.37 -16.67 22.04
CA SER A 219 13.58 -18.06 21.60
C SER A 219 12.42 -19.00 21.95
N SER A 220 11.72 -18.72 23.05
CA SER A 220 10.53 -19.46 23.52
C SER A 220 9.23 -19.06 22.81
N GLY A 221 9.26 -18.13 21.84
CA GLY A 221 8.10 -17.61 21.12
C GLY A 221 7.28 -16.57 21.89
N LYS A 222 7.77 -16.10 23.05
CA LYS A 222 7.10 -15.08 23.86
C LYS A 222 7.48 -13.68 23.35
N ALA A 223 6.50 -12.79 23.17
CA ALA A 223 6.76 -11.42 22.77
C ALA A 223 7.60 -10.65 23.81
N ILE A 224 8.52 -9.80 23.33
CA ILE A 224 9.33 -8.90 24.16
C ILE A 224 8.69 -7.50 24.11
N PRO A 225 7.93 -7.09 25.14
CA PRO A 225 7.25 -5.79 25.15
C PRO A 225 8.25 -4.65 25.30
N PHE A 226 7.92 -3.49 24.72
CA PHE A 226 8.67 -2.23 24.89
C PHE A 226 10.16 -2.30 24.50
N ALA A 227 10.54 -3.26 23.66
CA ALA A 227 11.88 -3.35 23.12
C ALA A 227 12.19 -2.13 22.23
N ILE A 228 13.41 -1.61 22.30
CA ILE A 228 13.87 -0.54 21.42
C ILE A 228 14.59 -1.17 20.24
N LEU A 229 14.11 -0.86 19.04
CA LEU A 229 14.73 -1.23 17.78
C LEU A 229 15.51 -0.02 17.27
N ARG A 230 16.84 -0.13 17.17
CA ARG A 230 17.67 0.91 16.54
C ARG A 230 18.21 0.43 15.20
N LEU A 231 18.16 1.32 14.22
CA LEU A 231 18.57 1.09 12.84
C LEU A 231 19.87 1.85 12.56
N TYR A 232 20.91 1.13 12.17
CA TYR A 232 22.20 1.67 11.79
C TYR A 232 22.48 1.47 10.30
N SER A 233 23.13 2.46 9.68
CA SER A 233 23.72 2.30 8.36
C SER A 233 24.85 1.27 8.40
N VAL A 234 24.87 0.33 7.46
CA VAL A 234 25.96 -0.64 7.31
C VAL A 234 27.25 0.04 6.85
N GLU A 235 27.14 1.13 6.07
CA GLU A 235 28.28 1.83 5.48
C GLU A 235 29.06 2.64 6.54
N ASN A 236 28.35 3.43 7.36
CA ASN A 236 28.98 4.44 8.23
C ASN A 236 28.75 4.17 9.73
N GLY A 237 27.94 3.17 10.09
CA GLY A 237 27.61 2.84 11.48
C GLY A 237 26.75 3.88 12.21
N ILE A 238 26.24 4.89 11.50
CA ILE A 238 25.41 5.97 12.06
C ILE A 238 23.99 5.45 12.31
N GLU A 239 23.40 5.84 13.46
CA GLU A 239 21.99 5.59 13.76
C GLU A 239 21.12 6.44 12.84
N LEU A 240 20.28 5.80 12.05
CA LEU A 240 19.38 6.46 11.11
C LEU A 240 17.99 6.65 11.70
N ALA A 241 17.54 5.72 12.54
CA ALA A 241 16.24 5.76 13.18
C ALA A 241 16.18 4.80 14.37
N HIS A 242 15.27 5.04 15.30
CA HIS A 242 14.85 4.06 16.30
C HIS A 242 13.33 4.05 16.46
N LYS A 243 12.81 2.92 16.95
CA LYS A 243 11.39 2.76 17.28
C LYS A 243 11.23 1.85 18.49
N THR A 244 10.26 2.16 19.33
CA THR A 244 9.89 1.31 20.47
C THR A 244 8.74 0.39 20.06
N ALA A 245 8.85 -0.88 20.43
CA ALA A 245 7.79 -1.87 20.26
C ALA A 245 6.67 -1.67 21.29
N ASP A 246 5.48 -2.16 20.98
CA ASP A 246 4.34 -2.09 21.90
C ASP A 246 4.34 -3.21 22.98
N ILE A 247 3.27 -3.30 23.77
CA ILE A 247 3.06 -4.34 24.79
C ILE A 247 3.05 -5.76 24.24
N TYR A 248 2.82 -5.93 22.94
CA TYR A 248 2.80 -7.21 22.25
C TYR A 248 4.11 -7.47 21.47
N GLY A 249 5.13 -6.63 21.67
CA GLY A 249 6.42 -6.72 20.97
C GLY A 249 6.33 -6.39 19.48
N ARG A 250 5.28 -5.68 19.05
CA ARG A 250 5.07 -5.32 17.65
C ARG A 250 5.75 -4.00 17.34
N TYR A 251 6.34 -3.89 16.15
CA TYR A 251 7.01 -2.67 15.70
C TYR A 251 6.77 -2.42 14.21
N PHE A 252 6.88 -1.16 13.82
CA PHE A 252 6.87 -0.72 12.42
C PHE A 252 7.90 0.38 12.22
N LEU A 253 8.79 0.19 11.26
CA LEU A 253 9.83 1.16 10.92
C LEU A 253 9.89 1.36 9.41
N LEU A 254 9.86 2.63 9.02
CA LEU A 254 10.10 3.08 7.64
C LEU A 254 11.58 3.38 7.43
N THR A 255 12.09 3.04 6.26
CA THR A 255 13.45 3.36 5.82
C THR A 255 13.41 4.09 4.48
N ALA A 256 14.39 4.97 4.27
CA ALA A 256 14.48 5.78 3.06
C ALA A 256 14.86 4.95 1.82
N GLU A 257 15.66 3.88 1.99
CA GLU A 257 16.22 3.10 0.88
C GLU A 257 15.98 1.59 1.05
N ASP A 258 15.97 0.86 -0.08
CA ASP A 258 16.00 -0.61 -0.09
C ASP A 258 17.43 -1.11 0.03
N LYS A 259 18.00 -0.90 1.21
CA LYS A 259 19.33 -1.39 1.57
C LYS A 259 19.26 -2.35 2.73
N SER A 260 20.38 -3.00 2.97
CA SER A 260 20.63 -3.73 4.21
C SER A 260 20.97 -2.75 5.31
N TYR A 261 20.35 -2.94 6.47
CA TYR A 261 20.58 -2.15 7.67
C TYR A 261 21.00 -3.06 8.80
N ARG A 262 21.88 -2.55 9.66
CA ARG A 262 22.26 -3.23 10.88
C ARG A 262 21.27 -2.83 11.98
N ILE A 263 20.61 -3.81 12.57
CA ILE A 263 19.57 -3.59 13.57
C ILE A 263 20.07 -4.10 14.90
N THR A 264 19.89 -3.28 15.93
CA THR A 264 20.10 -3.71 17.32
C THR A 264 18.78 -3.66 18.06
N ILE A 265 18.55 -4.66 18.90
CA ILE A 265 17.38 -4.76 19.75
C ILE A 265 17.82 -4.65 21.19
N GLU A 266 17.19 -3.74 21.92
CA GLU A 266 17.38 -3.59 23.35
C GLU A 266 16.13 -3.98 24.12
N LYS A 267 16.33 -4.80 25.16
CA LYS A 267 15.27 -5.20 26.09
C LYS A 267 15.33 -4.33 27.34
N ARG A 268 14.15 -4.00 27.86
CA ARG A 268 14.01 -3.35 29.16
C ARG A 268 14.28 -4.37 30.27
N THR A 269 15.29 -4.10 31.10
CA THR A 269 15.73 -5.00 32.19
C THR A 269 15.45 -4.39 33.58
N GLY A 270 15.21 -3.07 33.66
CA GLY A 270 14.80 -2.37 34.89
C GLY A 270 13.86 -1.19 34.62
N ASN A 271 13.68 -0.30 35.60
CA ASN A 271 12.76 0.84 35.47
C ASN A 271 13.13 1.78 34.32
N GLU A 272 14.42 1.97 34.01
CA GLU A 272 14.89 2.84 32.92
C GLU A 272 16.13 2.28 32.18
N THR A 273 16.55 1.06 32.48
CA THR A 273 17.74 0.45 31.88
C THR A 273 17.37 -0.49 30.73
N TYR A 274 18.06 -0.29 29.62
CA TYR A 274 17.97 -1.10 28.41
C TYR A 274 19.28 -1.83 28.18
N THR A 275 19.20 -3.11 27.82
CA THR A 275 20.35 -3.95 27.50
C THR A 275 20.20 -4.49 26.09
N GLY A 276 21.25 -4.37 25.27
CA GLY A 276 21.31 -4.99 23.95
C GLY A 276 21.21 -6.50 24.06
N ILE A 277 20.23 -7.09 23.38
CA ILE A 277 19.95 -8.53 23.41
C ILE A 277 20.16 -9.20 22.05
N HIS A 278 20.13 -8.44 20.95
CA HIS A 278 20.27 -8.99 19.61
C HIS A 278 20.82 -7.97 18.63
N GLU A 279 21.62 -8.44 17.68
CA GLU A 279 22.10 -7.66 16.54
C GLU A 279 22.05 -8.53 15.28
N GLU A 280 21.39 -8.04 14.24
CA GLU A 280 21.29 -8.72 12.94
C GLU A 280 21.30 -7.68 11.80
N THR A 281 21.78 -8.08 10.62
CA THR A 281 21.65 -7.29 9.40
C THR A 281 20.43 -7.73 8.61
N LEU A 282 19.46 -6.84 8.40
CA LEU A 282 18.25 -7.11 7.62
C LEU A 282 18.13 -6.17 6.42
N GLY A 283 17.76 -6.74 5.28
CA GLY A 283 17.32 -5.97 4.11
C GLY A 283 15.93 -5.39 4.29
N ALA A 284 15.79 -4.08 4.09
CA ALA A 284 14.49 -3.41 3.98
C ALA A 284 13.94 -3.60 2.55
N LYS A 285 12.81 -4.29 2.42
CA LYS A 285 12.14 -4.48 1.12
C LYS A 285 11.02 -3.45 1.00
N HIS A 286 11.02 -2.65 -0.06
CA HIS A 286 10.12 -1.52 -0.22
C HIS A 286 10.20 -0.51 0.94
N GLY A 287 11.38 -0.28 1.51
CA GLY A 287 11.65 0.76 2.50
C GLY A 287 10.93 0.53 3.82
N ILE A 288 10.65 -0.73 4.17
CA ILE A 288 10.03 -1.10 5.44
C ILE A 288 10.78 -2.24 6.11
N ILE A 289 10.72 -2.25 7.44
CA ILE A 289 11.17 -3.35 8.27
C ILE A 289 10.01 -3.82 9.14
N ASN A 290 9.44 -4.96 8.75
CA ASN A 290 8.27 -5.58 9.38
C ASN A 290 8.45 -7.10 9.55
N LYS A 291 9.69 -7.55 9.73
CA LYS A 291 10.01 -8.98 9.91
C LYS A 291 9.84 -9.40 11.35
N ASN A 292 9.51 -10.68 11.55
CA ASN A 292 9.58 -11.29 12.87
C ASN A 292 11.04 -11.53 13.23
N ILE A 293 11.48 -10.97 14.35
CA ILE A 293 12.83 -11.13 14.88
C ILE A 293 12.73 -11.98 16.14
N THR A 294 13.49 -13.06 16.17
CA THR A 294 13.57 -13.95 17.33
C THR A 294 14.92 -13.75 17.98
N VAL A 295 14.90 -13.33 19.25
CA VAL A 295 16.09 -13.09 20.04
C VAL A 295 16.42 -14.34 20.84
N SER A 296 17.66 -14.80 20.70
CA SER A 296 18.25 -15.90 21.45
C SER A 296 18.60 -15.52 22.88
#